data_AF-A0A2N2ECT7-F1
#
_entry.id   AF-A0A2N2ECT7-F1
#
_cell.length_a   1.000
_cell.length_b   1.000
_cell.length_c   1.000
_cell.angle_alpha   90.00
_cell.angle_beta   90.00
_cell.angle_gamma   90.00
#
_symmetry.space_group_name_H-M   'P 1'
#
loop_
_entity.id
_entity.type
_entity.pdbx_description
1 polymer ?
#
loop_
_entity_poly.entity_id
_entity_poly.type
_entity_poly.pdbx_seq_one_letter_code
_entity_poly.pdbx_strand_id
1 'polypeptide(L)'
;MKKRMKYLLVTILVFVLSFQGVNVSNGANQKVNVKIPSFDVKLNNVIIDNTNAKYPLIVYKDVTYFPLTSDYARALGVDLKWGKELRINSVHAEEEVKQTTGSNNSLTSTYKASLPTYDIYVNDVKIDQSKQPYPMLNFRDITYFPMSWDYVHNQFKLTLFFDQKKGLEIISYMPKLFDQIVYDDKEYFYLNSGGNTYYTKRSLDGPLIPLTDAQQEMLEVIYEKQNTNRYEGIREIPQDQLTERGNEIHWKDYQIYDLTNIKKELEERKIYGNEYIYKLRQLVINEHITFMFFEIYYGLEVAAPYTPRAYEMFILQDGLVTSRYENIEPYVETYVVENATWIYQRSNHDMQSNKGYYTNAALFKVEGSQVTDYNKELDEVNVEFVGVQDNLVYIRTYGDFILRDLYNIELDITSYDTYYYSNVWGETTKVKKAESGEPYLDRNGYLWVVPFGKLSKIKHVTKGHERIFWFYDVKE
;
A
#
# COMPACT_ATOMS: atom_id res chain seq x y z
N MET A 1 41.94 -19.23 27.70
CA MET A 1 42.66 -19.26 26.40
C MET A 1 41.98 -18.32 25.42
N LYS A 2 42.63 -17.19 25.10
CA LYS A 2 42.14 -16.19 24.13
C LYS A 2 42.29 -16.74 22.71
N LYS A 3 41.19 -16.99 22.00
CA LYS A 3 41.21 -17.20 20.53
C LYS A 3 40.89 -15.87 19.86
N ARG A 4 41.92 -15.32 19.20
CA ARG A 4 41.88 -14.09 18.40
C ARG A 4 40.96 -14.29 17.20
N MET A 5 39.83 -13.59 17.17
CA MET A 5 38.99 -13.48 15.98
C MET A 5 39.65 -12.48 15.03
N LYS A 6 40.14 -12.97 13.89
CA LYS A 6 40.74 -12.14 12.84
C LYS A 6 39.60 -11.37 12.16
N TYR A 7 39.64 -10.04 12.26
CA TYR A 7 38.79 -9.15 11.48
C TYR A 7 39.08 -9.38 9.98
N LEU A 8 38.06 -9.78 9.23
CA LEU A 8 38.08 -9.82 7.77
C LEU A 8 37.82 -8.38 7.29
N LEU A 9 38.89 -7.66 6.97
CA LEU A 9 38.81 -6.39 6.26
C LEU A 9 38.27 -6.67 4.84
N VAL A 10 37.01 -6.29 4.58
CA VAL A 10 36.50 -6.13 3.22
C VAL A 10 37.05 -4.82 2.69
N THR A 11 38.11 -4.91 1.88
CA THR A 11 38.75 -3.77 1.26
C THR A 11 37.89 -3.29 0.08
N ILE A 12 37.13 -2.22 0.26
CA ILE A 12 36.50 -1.48 -0.85
C ILE A 12 37.64 -0.77 -1.60
N LEU A 13 38.00 -1.27 -2.78
CA LEU A 13 39.00 -0.66 -3.63
C LEU A 13 38.36 0.52 -4.40
N VAL A 14 38.42 1.72 -3.82
CA VAL A 14 38.10 2.97 -4.53
C VAL A 14 39.27 3.30 -5.45
N PHE A 15 39.14 3.01 -6.74
CA PHE A 15 40.12 3.40 -7.74
C PHE A 15 39.87 4.86 -8.15
N VAL A 16 40.54 5.80 -7.48
CA VAL A 16 40.61 7.21 -7.90
C VAL A 16 41.53 7.29 -9.12
N LEU A 17 40.96 7.24 -10.33
CA LEU A 17 41.68 7.56 -11.55
C LEU A 17 41.66 9.08 -11.76
N SER A 18 42.83 9.68 -11.60
CA SER A 18 43.15 11.04 -12.01
C SER A 18 42.74 11.28 -13.46
N PHE A 19 41.76 12.17 -13.64
CA PHE A 19 41.26 12.67 -14.92
C PHE A 19 42.39 13.36 -15.69
N GLN A 20 42.82 12.79 -16.81
CA GLN A 20 43.38 13.57 -17.89
C GLN A 20 42.29 13.76 -18.93
N GLY A 21 41.83 15.01 -19.06
CA GLY A 21 40.79 15.40 -20.01
C GLY A 21 41.24 15.12 -21.44
N VAL A 22 40.64 14.10 -22.06
CA VAL A 22 40.69 13.95 -23.50
C VAL A 22 39.57 14.81 -24.06
N ASN A 23 39.93 15.93 -24.68
CA ASN A 23 39.00 16.70 -25.49
C ASN A 23 38.57 15.82 -26.67
N VAL A 24 37.33 15.34 -26.65
CA VAL A 24 36.74 14.66 -27.81
C VAL A 24 36.12 15.73 -28.70
N SER A 25 36.64 15.83 -29.92
CA SER A 25 36.15 16.74 -30.96
C SER A 25 34.73 16.38 -31.40
N ASN A 26 33.85 17.39 -31.46
CA ASN A 26 32.55 17.29 -32.12
C ASN A 26 32.73 17.10 -33.64
N GLY A 27 32.32 15.94 -34.17
CA GLY A 27 32.23 15.72 -35.60
C GLY A 27 32.07 14.24 -35.99
N ALA A 28 30.91 13.90 -36.57
CA ALA A 28 30.60 12.69 -37.34
C ALA A 28 30.78 11.31 -36.64
N ASN A 29 29.64 10.68 -36.34
CA ASN A 29 29.43 9.23 -36.17
C ASN A 29 30.61 8.46 -35.53
N GLN A 30 31.11 8.98 -34.40
CA GLN A 30 32.24 8.40 -33.69
C GLN A 30 31.90 6.96 -33.32
N LYS A 31 32.67 6.01 -33.89
CA LYS A 31 32.45 4.58 -33.67
C LYS A 31 33.27 4.08 -32.49
N VAL A 32 32.65 3.32 -31.61
CA VAL A 32 33.28 2.66 -30.48
C VAL A 32 33.20 1.14 -30.63
N ASN A 33 34.15 0.43 -30.02
CA ASN A 33 34.13 -1.02 -29.94
C ASN A 33 33.27 -1.45 -28.75
N VAL A 34 32.36 -2.39 -28.99
CA VAL A 34 31.53 -3.01 -27.94
C VAL A 34 31.59 -4.53 -28.07
N LYS A 35 31.27 -5.23 -26.99
CA LYS A 35 31.13 -6.69 -26.98
C LYS A 35 29.75 -7.06 -26.51
N ILE A 36 29.34 -8.30 -26.72
CA ILE A 36 28.16 -8.86 -26.07
C ILE A 36 28.61 -9.45 -24.73
N PRO A 37 27.88 -9.26 -23.62
CA PRO A 37 28.32 -9.77 -22.32
C PRO A 37 28.51 -11.28 -22.37
N SER A 38 29.64 -11.74 -21.84
CA SER A 38 29.98 -13.16 -21.71
C SER A 38 29.60 -13.72 -20.33
N PHE A 39 28.78 -13.00 -19.58
CA PHE A 39 28.30 -13.33 -18.26
C PHE A 39 26.77 -13.16 -18.23
N ASP A 40 26.13 -13.82 -17.26
CA ASP A 40 24.68 -13.76 -17.14
C ASP A 40 24.22 -12.35 -16.80
N VAL A 41 23.15 -11.92 -17.47
CA VAL A 41 22.44 -10.70 -17.10
C VAL A 41 20.99 -11.05 -16.83
N LYS A 42 20.49 -10.62 -15.68
CA LYS A 42 19.09 -10.77 -15.28
C LYS A 42 18.41 -9.41 -15.18
N LEU A 43 17.18 -9.35 -15.67
CA LEU A 43 16.24 -8.26 -15.43
C LEU A 43 15.01 -8.88 -14.77
N ASN A 44 14.58 -8.39 -13.61
CA ASN A 44 13.41 -8.90 -12.88
C ASN A 44 13.39 -10.44 -12.79
N ASN A 45 14.51 -11.04 -12.37
CA ASN A 45 14.72 -12.50 -12.28
C ASN A 45 14.70 -13.27 -13.61
N VAL A 46 14.51 -12.61 -14.75
CA VAL A 46 14.55 -13.23 -16.09
C VAL A 46 15.96 -13.12 -16.67
N ILE A 47 16.55 -14.27 -17.00
CA ILE A 47 17.86 -14.33 -17.68
C ILE A 47 17.71 -13.84 -19.13
N ILE A 48 18.59 -12.93 -19.53
CA ILE A 48 18.61 -12.38 -20.88
C ILE A 48 19.40 -13.27 -21.85
N ASP A 49 18.74 -13.77 -22.88
CA ASP A 49 19.32 -14.58 -23.95
C ASP A 49 20.02 -13.69 -25.00
N ASN A 50 21.22 -13.23 -24.65
CA ASN A 50 22.05 -12.42 -25.53
C ASN A 50 22.47 -13.16 -26.82
N THR A 51 22.49 -14.49 -26.83
CA THR A 51 22.91 -15.28 -27.98
C THR A 51 21.87 -15.18 -29.09
N ASN A 52 20.59 -15.27 -28.74
CA ASN A 52 19.49 -15.28 -29.71
C ASN A 52 18.75 -13.94 -29.86
N ALA A 53 19.01 -12.96 -28.98
CA ALA A 53 18.36 -11.66 -29.00
C ALA A 53 18.61 -10.87 -30.29
N LYS A 54 17.55 -10.33 -30.89
CA LYS A 54 17.61 -9.42 -32.05
C LYS A 54 18.44 -8.17 -31.74
N TYR A 55 18.23 -7.62 -30.54
CA TYR A 55 18.99 -6.53 -29.95
C TYR A 55 19.65 -7.06 -28.66
N PRO A 56 20.83 -7.70 -28.75
CA PRO A 56 21.51 -8.20 -27.57
C PRO A 56 22.00 -7.04 -26.72
N LEU A 57 22.18 -7.25 -25.42
CA LEU A 57 22.90 -6.31 -24.56
C LEU A 57 24.34 -6.15 -25.08
N ILE A 58 24.93 -4.99 -24.81
CA ILE A 58 26.34 -4.72 -25.17
C ILE A 58 27.12 -4.25 -23.95
N VAL A 59 28.43 -4.46 -23.97
CA VAL A 59 29.38 -4.00 -22.95
C VAL A 59 30.32 -2.99 -23.58
N TYR A 60 30.41 -1.81 -22.98
CA TYR A 60 31.36 -0.76 -23.32
C TYR A 60 31.99 -0.21 -22.05
N LYS A 61 33.34 -0.19 -22.01
CA LYS A 61 34.12 0.19 -20.80
C LYS A 61 33.62 -0.52 -19.54
N ASP A 62 33.42 -1.84 -19.65
CA ASP A 62 32.97 -2.73 -18.58
C ASP A 62 31.59 -2.41 -17.97
N VAL A 63 30.81 -1.54 -18.61
CA VAL A 63 29.40 -1.28 -18.28
C VAL A 63 28.51 -1.97 -19.28
N THR A 64 27.48 -2.67 -18.80
CA THR A 64 26.42 -3.27 -19.62
C THR A 64 25.44 -2.21 -20.08
N TYR A 65 24.98 -2.30 -21.32
CA TYR A 65 24.01 -1.39 -21.91
C TYR A 65 22.80 -2.18 -22.40
N PHE A 66 21.62 -1.64 -22.10
CA PHE A 66 20.35 -2.21 -22.53
C PHE A 66 19.82 -1.46 -23.75
N PRO A 67 19.27 -2.17 -24.76
CA PRO A 67 18.59 -1.51 -25.85
C PRO A 67 17.28 -0.90 -25.34
N LEU A 68 17.04 0.36 -25.68
CA LEU A 68 15.78 1.05 -25.39
C LEU A 68 14.70 0.67 -26.42
N THR A 69 14.40 -0.62 -26.52
CA THR A 69 13.18 -1.09 -27.19
C THR A 69 11.97 -0.88 -26.26
N SER A 70 10.75 -0.89 -26.83
CA SER A 70 9.52 -0.80 -26.03
C SER A 70 9.44 -1.86 -24.93
N ASP A 71 9.86 -3.10 -25.21
CA ASP A 71 9.83 -4.18 -24.22
C ASP A 71 10.82 -3.97 -23.08
N TYR A 72 12.07 -3.60 -23.36
CA TYR A 72 13.06 -3.37 -22.30
C TYR A 72 12.78 -2.10 -21.51
N ALA A 73 12.29 -1.04 -22.15
CA ALA A 73 11.94 0.19 -21.45
C ALA A 73 10.80 -0.03 -20.45
N ARG A 74 9.74 -0.71 -20.89
CA ARG A 74 8.63 -1.10 -20.01
C ARG A 74 9.10 -1.99 -18.88
N ALA A 75 9.90 -3.01 -19.18
CA ALA A 75 10.46 -3.90 -18.17
C ALA A 75 11.41 -3.17 -17.20
N LEU A 76 12.05 -2.06 -17.60
CA LEU A 76 12.87 -1.21 -16.73
C LEU A 76 12.04 -0.16 -15.97
N GLY A 77 10.73 -0.07 -16.21
CA GLY A 77 9.87 0.94 -15.61
C GLY A 77 10.17 2.36 -16.12
N VAL A 78 10.58 2.50 -17.39
CA VAL A 78 10.81 3.79 -18.05
C VAL A 78 9.93 3.95 -19.28
N ASP A 79 9.41 5.16 -19.47
CA ASP A 79 8.68 5.57 -20.66
C ASP A 79 9.63 6.17 -21.70
N LEU A 80 9.36 5.89 -22.98
CA LEU A 80 10.12 6.39 -24.12
C LEU A 80 9.24 7.23 -25.02
N LYS A 81 9.60 8.50 -25.20
CA LYS A 81 8.94 9.37 -26.17
C LYS A 81 9.91 9.77 -27.27
N TRP A 82 9.61 9.32 -28.48
CA TRP A 82 10.34 9.67 -29.69
C TRP A 82 9.66 10.82 -30.42
N GLY A 83 10.41 11.88 -30.68
CA GLY A 83 10.04 13.01 -31.53
C GLY A 83 11.25 13.51 -32.32
N LYS A 84 11.52 14.83 -32.29
CA LYS A 84 12.81 15.38 -32.77
C LYS A 84 13.99 15.03 -31.85
N GLU A 85 13.67 14.60 -30.64
CA GLU A 85 14.56 14.22 -29.55
C GLU A 85 14.04 12.92 -28.92
N LEU A 86 14.90 12.24 -28.18
CA LEU A 86 14.52 11.10 -27.34
C LEU A 86 14.31 11.59 -25.91
N ARG A 87 13.15 11.31 -25.31
CA ARG A 87 12.91 11.49 -23.88
C ARG A 87 12.75 10.14 -23.19
N ILE A 88 13.42 9.98 -22.06
CA ILE A 88 13.42 8.78 -21.22
C ILE A 88 13.04 9.21 -19.81
N ASN A 89 11.85 8.82 -19.35
CA ASN A 89 11.34 9.24 -18.04
C ASN A 89 11.00 8.01 -17.19
N SER A 90 11.33 8.03 -15.91
CA SER A 90 10.91 6.96 -15.01
C SER A 90 9.39 6.99 -14.79
N VAL A 91 8.76 5.82 -14.85
CA VAL A 91 7.33 5.63 -14.56
C VAL A 91 7.08 4.57 -13.49
N HIS A 92 8.12 3.85 -13.05
CA HIS A 92 8.07 2.83 -12.00
C HIS A 92 6.96 1.78 -12.19
N ALA A 93 6.72 1.43 -13.46
CA ALA A 93 5.76 0.40 -13.85
C ALA A 93 6.40 -0.99 -13.79
N GLU A 94 5.60 -1.98 -13.42
CA GLU A 94 6.00 -3.38 -13.38
C GLU A 94 5.50 -4.07 -14.64
N GLU A 95 6.42 -4.41 -15.54
CA GLU A 95 6.09 -5.17 -16.74
C GLU A 95 6.99 -6.40 -16.90
N GLU A 96 6.41 -7.43 -17.50
CA GLU A 96 7.09 -8.66 -17.84
C GLU A 96 8.26 -8.41 -18.81
N VAL A 97 9.39 -9.09 -18.59
CA VAL A 97 10.54 -9.04 -19.48
C VAL A 97 10.25 -9.81 -20.77
N LYS A 98 10.02 -9.10 -21.86
CA LYS A 98 9.83 -9.70 -23.20
C LYS A 98 11.11 -9.59 -24.02
N GLN A 99 11.56 -10.73 -24.54
CA GLN A 99 12.79 -10.82 -25.31
C GLN A 99 12.47 -11.09 -26.78
N THR A 100 12.83 -10.15 -27.66
CA THR A 100 12.73 -10.37 -29.10
C THR A 100 13.94 -11.20 -29.58
N THR A 101 13.70 -12.44 -29.99
CA THR A 101 14.72 -13.33 -30.56
C THR A 101 14.72 -13.29 -32.09
N GLY A 102 15.69 -13.94 -32.72
CA GLY A 102 15.79 -14.03 -34.19
C GLY A 102 17.13 -13.57 -34.75
N SER A 103 18.19 -13.60 -33.94
CA SER A 103 19.56 -13.38 -34.39
C SER A 103 20.47 -14.48 -33.83
N ASN A 104 21.68 -14.59 -34.38
CA ASN A 104 22.70 -15.49 -33.85
C ASN A 104 23.96 -14.67 -33.56
N ASN A 105 24.13 -14.33 -32.29
CA ASN A 105 25.15 -13.40 -31.85
C ASN A 105 26.38 -14.13 -31.31
N SER A 106 27.57 -13.61 -31.60
CA SER A 106 28.83 -14.14 -31.10
C SER A 106 29.25 -13.40 -29.84
N LEU A 107 29.40 -14.15 -28.73
CA LEU A 107 29.87 -13.60 -27.44
C LEU A 107 31.38 -13.27 -27.45
N THR A 108 32.12 -13.74 -28.44
CA THR A 108 33.58 -13.54 -28.56
C THR A 108 33.96 -12.45 -29.56
N SER A 109 33.02 -12.06 -30.44
CA SER A 109 33.24 -11.04 -31.46
C SER A 109 33.24 -9.62 -30.87
N THR A 110 33.93 -8.72 -31.55
CA THR A 110 33.83 -7.28 -31.30
C THR A 110 32.93 -6.63 -32.33
N TYR A 111 32.03 -5.78 -31.86
CA TYR A 111 31.06 -5.05 -32.66
C TYR A 111 31.36 -3.55 -32.66
N LYS A 112 30.73 -2.80 -33.57
CA LYS A 112 30.81 -1.34 -33.65
C LYS A 112 29.48 -0.72 -33.27
N ALA A 113 29.51 0.19 -32.30
CA ALA A 113 28.41 1.10 -31.99
C ALA A 113 28.84 2.55 -32.30
N SER A 114 27.90 3.49 -32.36
CA SER A 114 28.21 4.92 -32.56
C SER A 114 27.54 5.80 -31.52
N LEU A 115 27.98 7.05 -31.37
CA LEU A 115 27.25 8.00 -30.54
C LEU A 115 25.97 8.49 -31.26
N PRO A 116 24.86 8.68 -30.52
CA PRO A 116 23.69 9.39 -31.01
C PRO A 116 24.01 10.79 -31.53
N THR A 117 23.37 11.19 -32.64
CA THR A 117 23.49 12.52 -33.24
C THR A 117 22.26 13.41 -32.98
N TYR A 118 21.37 12.95 -32.11
CA TYR A 118 20.13 13.63 -31.72
C TYR A 118 20.14 13.92 -30.22
N ASP A 119 19.33 14.88 -29.81
CA ASP A 119 19.21 15.26 -28.40
C ASP A 119 18.51 14.16 -27.59
N ILE A 120 19.01 13.93 -26.37
CA ILE A 120 18.46 12.96 -25.43
C ILE A 120 18.22 13.65 -24.08
N TYR A 121 17.03 13.45 -23.52
CA TYR A 121 16.63 13.92 -22.21
C TYR A 121 16.34 12.73 -21.31
N VAL A 122 16.82 12.79 -20.07
CA VAL A 122 16.53 11.81 -19.01
C VAL A 122 15.86 12.56 -17.86
N ASN A 123 14.66 12.16 -17.46
CA ASN A 123 13.85 12.86 -16.45
C ASN A 123 13.78 14.37 -16.75
N ASP A 124 13.47 14.71 -18.00
CA ASP A 124 13.41 16.08 -18.55
C ASP A 124 14.71 16.91 -18.50
N VAL A 125 15.84 16.31 -18.15
CA VAL A 125 17.17 16.96 -18.19
C VAL A 125 17.92 16.57 -19.46
N LYS A 126 18.37 17.58 -20.23
CA LYS A 126 19.19 17.36 -21.43
C LYS A 126 20.55 16.77 -21.07
N ILE A 127 20.92 15.65 -21.69
CA ILE A 127 22.19 14.98 -21.47
C ILE A 127 23.24 15.44 -22.48
N ASP A 128 24.34 16.01 -21.98
CA ASP A 128 25.53 16.27 -22.77
C ASP A 128 26.36 14.99 -22.90
N GLN A 129 26.13 14.23 -23.99
CA GLN A 129 26.81 12.95 -24.28
C GLN A 129 28.34 13.07 -24.32
N SER A 130 28.89 14.25 -24.67
CA SER A 130 30.34 14.49 -24.75
C SER A 130 31.03 14.46 -23.38
N LYS A 131 30.27 14.72 -22.32
CA LYS A 131 30.75 14.75 -20.93
C LYS A 131 30.47 13.47 -20.16
N GLN A 132 29.71 12.54 -20.74
CA GLN A 132 29.37 11.30 -20.06
C GLN A 132 30.55 10.31 -20.13
N PRO A 133 30.99 9.71 -19.01
CA PRO A 133 32.00 8.65 -19.05
C PRO A 133 31.51 7.42 -19.84
N TYR A 134 30.19 7.20 -19.76
CA TYR A 134 29.41 6.14 -20.39
C TYR A 134 28.29 6.79 -21.22
N PRO A 135 28.59 7.35 -22.40
CA PRO A 135 27.57 7.94 -23.26
C PRO A 135 26.62 6.87 -23.77
N MET A 136 25.37 7.23 -24.03
CA MET A 136 24.45 6.34 -24.74
C MET A 136 24.99 6.03 -26.14
N LEU A 137 24.67 4.84 -26.65
CA LEU A 137 25.23 4.34 -27.91
C LEU A 137 24.11 3.95 -28.88
N ASN A 138 24.31 4.12 -30.18
CA ASN A 138 23.49 3.49 -31.20
C ASN A 138 24.15 2.19 -31.65
N PHE A 139 23.40 1.10 -31.60
CA PHE A 139 23.80 -0.20 -32.11
C PHE A 139 22.60 -0.86 -32.78
N ARG A 140 22.76 -1.37 -34.02
CA ARG A 140 21.66 -1.93 -34.83
C ARG A 140 20.44 -1.00 -34.90
N ASP A 141 20.70 0.29 -35.12
CA ASP A 141 19.69 1.36 -35.26
C ASP A 141 18.79 1.58 -34.03
N ILE A 142 19.21 1.10 -32.86
CA ILE A 142 18.55 1.32 -31.57
C ILE A 142 19.50 2.04 -30.61
N THR A 143 18.96 2.92 -29.77
CA THR A 143 19.68 3.55 -28.66
C THR A 143 19.87 2.56 -27.52
N TYR A 144 21.08 2.48 -27.01
CA TYR A 144 21.51 1.64 -25.92
C TYR A 144 21.87 2.51 -24.73
N PHE A 145 21.30 2.15 -23.59
CA PHE A 145 21.36 2.90 -22.36
C PHE A 145 22.31 2.24 -21.35
N PRO A 146 23.27 3.00 -20.78
CA PRO A 146 24.25 2.45 -19.83
C PRO A 146 23.61 2.09 -18.48
N MET A 147 23.82 0.84 -18.04
CA MET A 147 23.46 0.40 -16.69
C MET A 147 24.52 0.82 -15.66
N SER A 148 24.84 2.11 -15.67
CA SER A 148 25.73 2.73 -14.67
C SER A 148 24.96 3.10 -13.41
N TRP A 149 25.66 3.21 -12.28
CA TRP A 149 25.06 3.60 -11.00
C TRP A 149 24.28 4.92 -11.08
N ASP A 150 24.81 5.91 -11.81
CA ASP A 150 24.15 7.21 -11.93
C ASP A 150 22.75 7.07 -12.53
N TYR A 151 22.63 6.36 -13.65
CA TYR A 151 21.32 6.19 -14.27
C TYR A 151 20.42 5.19 -13.52
N VAL A 152 20.94 4.00 -13.22
CA VAL A 152 20.13 2.91 -12.67
C VAL A 152 19.65 3.27 -11.26
N HIS A 153 20.55 3.71 -10.39
CA HIS A 153 20.24 4.03 -9.01
C HIS A 153 19.84 5.50 -8.81
N ASN A 154 20.62 6.48 -9.28
CA ASN A 154 20.30 7.88 -8.99
C ASN A 154 19.09 8.38 -9.78
N GLN A 155 19.02 8.11 -11.09
CA GLN A 155 17.97 8.65 -11.97
C GLN A 155 16.69 7.81 -11.99
N PHE A 156 16.79 6.49 -12.07
CA PHE A 156 15.62 5.59 -12.23
C PHE A 156 15.25 4.81 -10.99
N LYS A 157 16.03 4.92 -9.90
CA LYS A 157 15.76 4.29 -8.61
C LYS A 157 15.58 2.76 -8.68
N LEU A 158 16.19 2.13 -9.68
CA LEU A 158 16.26 0.69 -9.84
C LEU A 158 17.35 0.13 -8.94
N THR A 159 17.28 -1.18 -8.69
CA THR A 159 18.29 -1.89 -7.90
C THR A 159 19.26 -2.62 -8.84
N LEU A 160 20.56 -2.52 -8.54
CA LEU A 160 21.64 -3.14 -9.31
C LEU A 160 22.50 -4.00 -8.39
N PHE A 161 22.61 -5.28 -8.72
CA PHE A 161 23.53 -6.21 -8.07
C PHE A 161 24.52 -6.74 -9.10
N PHE A 162 25.80 -6.76 -8.75
CA PHE A 162 26.81 -7.40 -9.56
C PHE A 162 27.62 -8.35 -8.69
N ASP A 163 27.69 -9.60 -9.12
CA ASP A 163 28.56 -10.60 -8.54
C ASP A 163 29.38 -11.26 -9.66
N GLN A 164 30.66 -11.50 -9.40
CA GLN A 164 31.57 -12.03 -10.42
C GLN A 164 31.15 -13.42 -10.93
N LYS A 165 30.42 -14.21 -10.14
CA LYS A 165 29.97 -15.56 -10.50
C LYS A 165 28.54 -15.56 -11.04
N LYS A 166 27.64 -14.78 -10.44
CA LYS A 166 26.22 -14.72 -10.79
C LYS A 166 25.90 -13.72 -11.91
N GLY A 167 26.83 -12.83 -12.24
CA GLY A 167 26.67 -11.82 -13.27
C GLY A 167 25.98 -10.55 -12.76
N LEU A 168 25.30 -9.85 -13.69
CA LEU A 168 24.58 -8.61 -13.42
C LEU A 168 23.09 -8.91 -13.21
N GLU A 169 22.51 -8.35 -12.16
CA GLU A 169 21.08 -8.42 -11.89
C GLU A 169 20.51 -7.01 -11.70
N ILE A 170 19.43 -6.73 -12.41
CA ILE A 170 18.69 -5.48 -12.33
C ILE A 170 17.27 -5.79 -11.92
N ILE A 171 16.80 -5.09 -10.89
CA ILE A 171 15.44 -5.22 -10.39
C ILE A 171 14.78 -3.84 -10.55
N SER A 172 13.74 -3.81 -11.38
CA SER A 172 12.93 -2.62 -11.62
C SER A 172 11.60 -2.64 -10.86
N TYR A 173 11.15 -3.81 -10.41
CA TYR A 173 10.02 -3.87 -9.50
C TYR A 173 10.46 -3.37 -8.12
N MET A 174 9.67 -2.45 -7.56
CA MET A 174 9.87 -2.03 -6.18
C MET A 174 8.87 -2.80 -5.33
N PRO A 175 9.31 -3.79 -4.51
CA PRO A 175 8.39 -4.41 -3.58
C PRO A 175 7.89 -3.33 -2.61
N LYS A 176 6.57 -3.31 -2.36
CA LYS A 176 6.03 -2.48 -1.29
C LYS A 176 6.54 -3.04 0.03
N LEU A 177 7.48 -2.32 0.65
CA LEU A 177 8.15 -2.68 1.90
C LEU A 177 7.23 -2.58 3.13
N PHE A 178 6.27 -1.65 3.10
CA PHE A 178 5.30 -1.42 4.16
C PHE A 178 4.00 -0.84 3.56
N ASP A 179 2.87 -1.10 4.21
CA ASP A 179 1.53 -0.61 3.86
C ASP A 179 0.92 0.32 4.92
N GLN A 180 1.46 0.34 6.14
CA GLN A 180 0.97 1.21 7.23
C GLN A 180 2.08 1.57 8.24
N ILE A 181 1.89 2.72 8.90
CA ILE A 181 2.52 3.01 10.18
C ILE A 181 1.63 2.39 11.25
N VAL A 182 2.24 1.65 12.17
CA VAL A 182 1.52 0.82 13.12
C VAL A 182 1.79 1.21 14.57
N TYR A 183 2.92 1.87 14.82
CA TYR A 183 3.26 2.43 16.12
C TYR A 183 4.31 3.53 15.97
N ASP A 184 4.40 4.43 16.95
CA ASP A 184 5.43 5.45 17.03
C ASP A 184 5.89 5.68 18.47
N ASP A 185 7.19 5.94 18.63
CA ASP A 185 7.76 6.34 19.92
C ASP A 185 8.38 7.75 19.85
N LYS A 186 9.30 8.06 20.77
CA LYS A 186 9.94 9.38 20.80
C LYS A 186 10.83 9.63 19.58
N GLU A 187 11.38 8.57 18.98
CA GLU A 187 12.40 8.64 17.94
C GLU A 187 11.99 7.97 16.63
N TYR A 188 11.18 6.92 16.67
CA TYR A 188 10.93 6.03 15.54
C TYR A 188 9.46 5.87 15.17
N PHE A 189 9.23 5.69 13.87
CA PHE A 189 8.03 5.05 13.34
C PHE A 189 8.31 3.57 13.13
N TYR A 190 7.32 2.76 13.46
CA TYR A 190 7.28 1.32 13.19
C TYR A 190 6.28 1.07 12.07
N LEU A 191 6.69 0.28 11.09
CA LEU A 191 6.03 0.10 9.81
C LEU A 191 5.82 -1.38 9.56
N ASN A 192 4.66 -1.79 9.08
CA ASN A 192 4.34 -3.19 8.80
C ASN A 192 4.02 -3.38 7.31
N SER A 193 4.23 -4.60 6.79
CA SER A 193 3.55 -5.14 5.60
C SER A 193 3.44 -6.65 5.71
N GLY A 194 2.23 -7.16 6.00
CA GLY A 194 1.83 -8.56 5.77
C GLY A 194 2.78 -9.65 6.28
N GLY A 195 3.58 -9.36 7.32
CA GLY A 195 4.56 -10.30 7.90
C GLY A 195 5.96 -9.73 8.14
N ASN A 196 6.31 -8.60 7.52
CA ASN A 196 7.57 -7.90 7.81
C ASN A 196 7.30 -6.62 8.59
N THR A 197 8.17 -6.32 9.57
CA THR A 197 8.11 -5.07 10.32
C THR A 197 9.47 -4.38 10.28
N TYR A 198 9.44 -3.08 10.04
CA TYR A 198 10.61 -2.20 10.01
C TYR A 198 10.42 -1.05 10.98
N TYR A 199 11.51 -0.39 11.36
CA TYR A 199 11.45 0.94 11.95
C TYR A 199 12.34 1.93 11.20
N THR A 200 11.96 3.21 11.26
CA THR A 200 12.74 4.32 10.72
C THR A 200 12.58 5.54 11.61
N LYS A 201 13.52 6.50 11.54
CA LYS A 201 13.41 7.73 12.33
C LYS A 201 12.16 8.52 11.93
N ARG A 202 11.51 9.17 12.89
CA ARG A 202 10.33 10.02 12.63
C ARG A 202 10.62 11.22 11.73
N SER A 203 11.86 11.68 11.70
CA SER A 203 12.37 12.66 10.73
C SER A 203 12.37 12.16 9.29
N LEU A 204 12.15 10.87 9.06
CA LEU A 204 12.21 10.20 7.76
C LEU A 204 13.55 10.46 7.04
N ASP A 205 14.67 10.60 7.75
CA ASP A 205 16.01 10.78 7.16
C ASP A 205 16.92 9.54 7.35
N GLY A 206 16.46 8.56 8.14
CA GLY A 206 17.20 7.32 8.44
C GLY A 206 16.87 6.14 7.50
N PRO A 207 17.63 5.04 7.53
CA PRO A 207 17.27 3.84 6.77
C PRO A 207 15.96 3.20 7.29
N LEU A 208 15.48 2.18 6.58
CA LEU A 208 14.57 1.19 7.15
C LEU A 208 15.40 0.11 7.81
N ILE A 209 15.06 -0.24 9.05
CA ILE A 209 15.77 -1.27 9.80
C ILE A 209 14.76 -2.36 10.16
N PRO A 210 14.97 -3.63 9.75
CA PRO A 210 14.13 -4.74 10.19
C PRO A 210 14.12 -4.84 11.72
N LEU A 211 12.99 -5.19 12.30
CA LEU A 211 12.92 -5.47 13.73
C LEU A 211 13.66 -6.77 14.05
N THR A 212 14.30 -6.82 15.23
CA THR A 212 14.74 -8.10 15.81
C THR A 212 13.55 -8.84 16.41
N ASP A 213 13.66 -10.16 16.61
CA ASP A 213 12.62 -10.98 17.24
C ASP A 213 12.14 -10.37 18.57
N ALA A 214 13.06 -9.90 19.43
CA ALA A 214 12.72 -9.25 20.70
C ALA A 214 11.96 -7.92 20.53
N GLN A 215 12.25 -7.16 19.47
CA GLN A 215 11.51 -5.93 19.17
C GLN A 215 10.13 -6.25 18.61
N GLN A 216 10.01 -7.31 17.82
CA GLN A 216 8.74 -7.77 17.30
C GLN A 216 7.82 -8.26 18.43
N GLU A 217 8.32 -9.09 19.36
CA GLU A 217 7.58 -9.50 20.56
C GLU A 217 7.11 -8.29 21.39
N MET A 218 7.98 -7.29 21.56
CA MET A 218 7.61 -6.05 22.27
C MET A 218 6.46 -5.32 21.57
N LEU A 219 6.50 -5.25 20.24
CA LEU A 219 5.46 -4.60 19.45
C LEU A 219 4.14 -5.39 19.46
N GLU A 220 4.20 -6.73 19.43
CA GLU A 220 3.04 -7.61 19.59
C GLU A 220 2.34 -7.38 20.93
N VAL A 221 3.08 -7.25 22.03
CA VAL A 221 2.51 -6.90 23.34
C VAL A 221 1.87 -5.51 23.34
N ILE A 222 2.44 -4.54 22.62
CA ILE A 222 1.81 -3.22 22.45
C ILE A 222 0.51 -3.34 21.67
N TYR A 223 0.49 -4.09 20.57
CA TYR A 223 -0.74 -4.32 19.80
C TYR A 223 -1.79 -5.04 20.61
N GLU A 224 -1.43 -6.08 21.36
CA GLU A 224 -2.39 -6.77 22.21
C GLU A 224 -3.03 -5.80 23.19
N LYS A 225 -2.25 -4.94 23.85
CA LYS A 225 -2.79 -3.90 24.76
C LYS A 225 -3.63 -2.83 24.07
N GLN A 226 -3.32 -2.49 22.82
CA GLN A 226 -4.14 -1.57 22.03
C GLN A 226 -5.41 -2.23 21.50
N ASN A 227 -5.36 -3.54 21.22
CA ASN A 227 -6.44 -4.34 20.65
C ASN A 227 -7.38 -4.94 21.70
N THR A 228 -7.00 -5.04 22.98
CA THR A 228 -7.87 -5.54 24.06
C THR A 228 -9.16 -4.72 24.22
N ASN A 229 -9.18 -3.45 23.76
CA ASN A 229 -10.39 -2.63 23.78
C ASN A 229 -11.35 -2.88 22.59
N ARG A 230 -11.02 -3.76 21.65
CA ARG A 230 -11.82 -3.96 20.42
C ARG A 230 -13.10 -4.77 20.62
N TYR A 231 -13.28 -5.48 21.74
CA TYR A 231 -14.48 -6.29 21.99
C TYR A 231 -14.85 -6.42 23.47
N GLU A 232 -14.12 -5.77 24.39
CA GLU A 232 -14.42 -5.84 25.81
C GLU A 232 -15.74 -5.13 26.11
N GLY A 233 -16.81 -5.91 26.28
CA GLY A 233 -18.14 -5.41 26.64
C GLY A 233 -19.29 -5.97 25.80
N ILE A 234 -19.00 -6.47 24.59
CA ILE A 234 -20.02 -7.12 23.77
C ILE A 234 -20.38 -8.47 24.38
N ARG A 235 -21.67 -8.69 24.61
CA ARG A 235 -22.21 -9.95 25.14
C ARG A 235 -23.25 -10.51 24.20
N GLU A 236 -23.10 -11.78 23.84
CA GLU A 236 -24.13 -12.50 23.09
C GLU A 236 -25.34 -12.74 23.99
N ILE A 237 -26.53 -12.44 23.46
CA ILE A 237 -27.79 -12.79 24.07
C ILE A 237 -28.09 -14.25 23.71
N PRO A 238 -28.36 -15.11 24.71
CA PRO A 238 -28.71 -16.51 24.47
C PRO A 238 -29.87 -16.66 23.48
N GLN A 239 -29.74 -17.60 22.54
CA GLN A 239 -30.71 -17.81 21.46
C GLN A 239 -32.10 -18.19 21.98
N ASP A 240 -32.20 -18.84 23.14
CA ASP A 240 -33.46 -19.20 23.80
C ASP A 240 -34.24 -18.00 24.34
N GLN A 241 -33.64 -16.81 24.38
CA GLN A 241 -34.31 -15.54 24.70
C GLN A 241 -34.89 -14.84 23.46
N LEU A 242 -34.68 -15.40 22.26
CA LEU A 242 -35.18 -14.87 21.00
C LEU A 242 -36.41 -15.66 20.58
N THR A 243 -37.45 -14.98 20.11
CA THR A 243 -38.70 -15.61 19.67
C THR A 243 -39.04 -15.18 18.25
N GLU A 244 -39.28 -16.15 17.37
CA GLU A 244 -39.85 -15.89 16.05
C GLU A 244 -41.39 -15.79 16.15
N ARG A 245 -41.95 -14.70 15.61
CA ARG A 245 -43.39 -14.41 15.57
C ARG A 245 -43.77 -14.12 14.11
N GLY A 246 -44.12 -15.17 13.37
CA GLY A 246 -44.51 -15.03 11.96
C GLY A 246 -43.32 -14.67 11.05
N ASN A 247 -43.22 -13.40 10.65
CA ASN A 247 -42.09 -12.88 9.87
C ASN A 247 -41.09 -12.08 10.71
N GLU A 248 -41.29 -12.00 12.02
CA GLU A 248 -40.47 -11.15 12.86
C GLU A 248 -39.65 -11.97 13.85
N ILE A 249 -38.42 -11.55 14.10
CA ILE A 249 -37.64 -12.04 15.24
C ILE A 249 -37.76 -11.00 16.34
N HIS A 250 -37.96 -11.46 17.57
CA HIS A 250 -38.14 -10.63 18.76
C HIS A 250 -37.15 -11.00 19.86
N TRP A 251 -36.72 -10.02 20.63
CA TRP A 251 -36.08 -10.20 21.93
C TRP A 251 -36.89 -9.45 22.97
N LYS A 252 -37.40 -10.17 23.99
CA LYS A 252 -38.44 -9.63 24.90
C LYS A 252 -39.67 -9.14 24.10
N ASP A 253 -40.02 -7.87 24.24
CA ASP A 253 -41.10 -7.22 23.51
C ASP A 253 -40.61 -6.38 22.33
N TYR A 254 -39.30 -6.39 22.04
CA TYR A 254 -38.73 -5.66 20.92
C TYR A 254 -38.66 -6.55 19.68
N GLN A 255 -39.27 -6.10 18.59
CA GLN A 255 -38.97 -6.62 17.26
C GLN A 255 -37.50 -6.29 16.96
N ILE A 256 -36.68 -7.29 16.65
CA ILE A 256 -35.25 -7.09 16.34
C ILE A 256 -34.95 -7.19 14.84
N TYR A 257 -35.75 -7.93 14.07
CA TYR A 257 -35.55 -8.07 12.62
C TYR A 257 -36.83 -8.51 11.91
N ASP A 258 -37.03 -8.09 10.65
CA ASP A 258 -38.11 -8.55 9.76
C ASP A 258 -37.56 -9.46 8.65
N LEU A 259 -38.02 -10.72 8.64
CA LEU A 259 -37.62 -11.76 7.71
C LEU A 259 -38.27 -11.62 6.32
N THR A 260 -39.20 -10.69 6.10
CA THR A 260 -39.97 -10.57 4.86
C THR A 260 -39.07 -10.47 3.62
N ASN A 261 -38.04 -9.62 3.66
CA ASN A 261 -37.11 -9.45 2.54
C ASN A 261 -36.24 -10.70 2.31
N ILE A 262 -35.75 -11.34 3.37
CA ILE A 262 -34.96 -12.58 3.27
C ILE A 262 -35.81 -13.69 2.68
N LYS A 263 -37.05 -13.88 3.17
CA LYS A 263 -37.98 -14.89 2.65
C LYS A 263 -38.24 -14.69 1.16
N LYS A 264 -38.49 -13.45 0.74
CA LYS A 264 -38.65 -13.10 -0.68
C LYS A 264 -37.39 -13.42 -1.51
N GLU A 265 -36.21 -13.09 -1.01
CA GLU A 265 -34.94 -13.38 -1.71
C GLU A 265 -34.73 -14.91 -1.88
N LEU A 266 -35.00 -15.69 -0.83
CA LEU A 266 -34.88 -17.14 -0.86
C LEU A 266 -35.84 -17.77 -1.88
N GLU A 267 -37.09 -17.28 -1.95
CA GLU A 267 -38.08 -17.69 -2.95
C GLU A 267 -37.61 -17.39 -4.38
N GLU A 268 -37.14 -16.16 -4.65
CA GLU A 268 -36.64 -15.75 -5.96
C GLU A 268 -35.43 -16.57 -6.40
N ARG A 269 -34.54 -16.92 -5.46
CA ARG A 269 -33.34 -17.72 -5.71
C ARG A 269 -33.59 -19.22 -5.76
N LYS A 270 -34.83 -19.66 -5.50
CA LYS A 270 -35.22 -21.09 -5.42
C LYS A 270 -34.34 -21.86 -4.43
N ILE A 271 -33.96 -21.20 -3.34
CA ILE A 271 -33.25 -21.80 -2.20
C ILE A 271 -34.33 -22.29 -1.24
N TYR A 272 -34.39 -23.60 -1.02
CA TYR A 272 -35.48 -24.21 -0.25
C TYR A 272 -34.98 -24.63 1.14
N GLY A 273 -35.17 -23.73 2.12
CA GLY A 273 -34.87 -23.98 3.52
C GLY A 273 -35.25 -22.78 4.38
N ASN A 274 -35.97 -23.02 5.49
CA ASN A 274 -36.37 -21.98 6.45
C ASN A 274 -35.40 -21.91 7.65
N GLU A 275 -34.20 -22.47 7.51
CA GLU A 275 -33.22 -22.49 8.59
C GLU A 275 -32.39 -21.22 8.55
N TYR A 276 -32.41 -20.50 9.67
CA TYR A 276 -31.63 -19.30 9.90
C TYR A 276 -30.70 -19.55 11.08
N ILE A 277 -29.46 -19.08 10.97
CA ILE A 277 -28.59 -18.96 12.14
C ILE A 277 -28.50 -17.47 12.44
N TYR A 278 -29.07 -17.04 13.55
CA TYR A 278 -29.00 -15.64 13.96
C TYR A 278 -28.38 -15.48 15.35
N LYS A 279 -27.74 -14.33 15.54
CA LYS A 279 -27.07 -13.94 16.77
C LYS A 279 -27.49 -12.51 17.12
N LEU A 280 -27.82 -12.30 18.37
CA LEU A 280 -28.03 -10.97 18.92
C LEU A 280 -26.93 -10.70 19.95
N ARG A 281 -26.24 -9.57 19.81
CA ARG A 281 -25.21 -9.13 20.75
C ARG A 281 -25.56 -7.76 21.29
N GLN A 282 -25.15 -7.47 22.52
CA GLN A 282 -25.36 -6.17 23.15
C GLN A 282 -24.04 -5.58 23.62
N LEU A 283 -23.93 -4.25 23.51
CA LEU A 283 -22.86 -3.44 24.08
C LEU A 283 -23.52 -2.39 24.98
N VAL A 284 -23.42 -2.59 26.30
CA VAL A 284 -23.95 -1.65 27.29
C VAL A 284 -22.91 -0.57 27.51
N ILE A 285 -23.25 0.69 27.20
CA ILE A 285 -22.34 1.83 27.35
C ILE A 285 -22.49 2.45 28.74
N ASN A 286 -23.72 2.66 29.17
CA ASN A 286 -24.09 3.17 30.49
C ASN A 286 -25.53 2.74 30.83
N GLU A 287 -26.08 3.25 31.93
CA GLU A 287 -27.44 2.95 32.40
C GLU A 287 -28.55 3.39 31.43
N HIS A 288 -28.26 4.33 30.53
CA HIS A 288 -29.20 4.88 29.57
C HIS A 288 -29.09 4.22 28.20
N ILE A 289 -27.87 3.93 27.73
CA ILE A 289 -27.57 3.59 26.34
C ILE A 289 -27.01 2.18 26.19
N THR A 290 -27.66 1.38 25.34
CA THR A 290 -27.19 0.05 24.91
C THR A 290 -27.28 -0.07 23.39
N PHE A 291 -26.20 -0.50 22.76
CA PHE A 291 -26.17 -0.84 21.34
C PHE A 291 -26.46 -2.32 21.17
N MET A 292 -27.31 -2.66 20.21
CA MET A 292 -27.71 -4.02 19.91
C MET A 292 -27.32 -4.35 18.48
N PHE A 293 -26.68 -5.49 18.27
CA PHE A 293 -26.18 -5.95 16.97
C PHE A 293 -26.79 -7.30 16.65
N PHE A 294 -27.59 -7.33 15.59
CA PHE A 294 -28.22 -8.52 15.07
C PHE A 294 -27.51 -8.97 13.79
N GLU A 295 -27.20 -10.26 13.71
CA GLU A 295 -26.57 -10.91 12.57
C GLU A 295 -27.40 -12.14 12.22
N ILE A 296 -27.73 -12.33 10.94
CA ILE A 296 -28.46 -13.49 10.44
C ILE A 296 -27.79 -14.09 9.21
N TYR A 297 -27.57 -15.41 9.25
CA TYR A 297 -27.17 -16.24 8.14
C TYR A 297 -28.40 -16.95 7.60
N TYR A 298 -28.55 -16.95 6.28
CA TYR A 298 -29.68 -17.56 5.60
C TYR A 298 -29.21 -18.28 4.32
N GLY A 299 -30.04 -19.18 3.79
CA GLY A 299 -29.65 -19.99 2.64
C GLY A 299 -28.41 -20.84 2.92
N LEU A 300 -28.42 -21.54 4.06
CA LEU A 300 -27.28 -22.30 4.61
C LEU A 300 -26.78 -23.44 3.70
N GLU A 301 -27.54 -23.79 2.66
CA GLU A 301 -27.10 -24.69 1.59
C GLU A 301 -25.99 -24.09 0.70
N VAL A 302 -25.83 -22.76 0.72
CA VAL A 302 -24.73 -22.07 0.05
C VAL A 302 -23.47 -22.20 0.91
N ALA A 303 -22.48 -22.93 0.42
CA ALA A 303 -21.23 -23.17 1.13
C ALA A 303 -20.47 -21.87 1.44
N ALA A 304 -19.85 -21.82 2.62
CA ALA A 304 -18.92 -20.76 3.00
C ALA A 304 -17.78 -20.63 1.96
N PRO A 305 -17.26 -19.42 1.70
CA PRO A 305 -17.60 -18.14 2.34
C PRO A 305 -18.85 -17.44 1.77
N TYR A 306 -19.56 -18.04 0.82
CA TYR A 306 -20.63 -17.39 0.05
C TYR A 306 -22.02 -17.44 0.72
N THR A 307 -22.13 -18.04 1.90
CA THR A 307 -23.38 -18.09 2.67
C THR A 307 -23.89 -16.65 2.89
N PRO A 308 -25.10 -16.32 2.40
CA PRO A 308 -25.68 -14.99 2.57
C PRO A 308 -25.83 -14.59 4.05
N ARG A 309 -25.64 -13.29 4.32
CA ARG A 309 -25.71 -12.70 5.66
C ARG A 309 -26.39 -11.34 5.60
N ALA A 310 -27.11 -10.99 6.66
CA ALA A 310 -27.63 -9.65 6.87
C ALA A 310 -27.33 -9.18 8.30
N TYR A 311 -27.22 -7.86 8.46
CA TYR A 311 -26.85 -7.22 9.70
C TYR A 311 -27.81 -6.07 10.01
N GLU A 312 -28.22 -5.94 11.27
CA GLU A 312 -28.97 -4.79 11.75
C GLU A 312 -28.42 -4.35 13.11
N MET A 313 -28.25 -3.04 13.29
CA MET A 313 -27.94 -2.45 14.58
C MET A 313 -29.08 -1.57 15.03
N PHE A 314 -29.37 -1.60 16.32
CA PHE A 314 -30.33 -0.67 16.92
C PHE A 314 -29.86 -0.18 18.28
N ILE A 315 -30.31 1.02 18.64
CA ILE A 315 -29.91 1.70 19.89
C ILE A 315 -31.10 1.67 20.84
N LEU A 316 -30.87 1.14 22.03
CA LEU A 316 -31.78 1.22 23.16
C LEU A 316 -31.37 2.40 24.03
N GLN A 317 -32.28 3.37 24.17
CA GLN A 317 -32.15 4.50 25.08
C GLN A 317 -33.28 4.45 26.10
N ASP A 318 -32.93 4.32 27.39
CA ASP A 318 -33.89 4.19 28.50
C ASP A 318 -34.90 3.05 28.28
N GLY A 319 -34.45 1.96 27.65
CA GLY A 319 -35.29 0.80 27.33
C GLY A 319 -36.22 0.99 26.12
N LEU A 320 -36.04 2.03 25.31
CA LEU A 320 -36.79 2.24 24.07
C LEU A 320 -35.85 2.18 22.85
N VAL A 321 -36.31 1.57 21.77
CA VAL A 321 -35.58 1.60 20.49
C VAL A 321 -35.71 3.02 19.90
N THR A 322 -34.61 3.75 19.81
CA THR A 322 -34.59 5.14 19.30
C THR A 322 -34.01 5.26 17.90
N SER A 323 -33.23 4.28 17.45
CA SER A 323 -32.62 4.29 16.11
C SER A 323 -32.34 2.88 15.61
N ARG A 324 -32.39 2.69 14.28
CA ARG A 324 -32.07 1.45 13.56
C ARG A 324 -31.15 1.76 12.38
N TYR A 325 -30.24 0.84 12.10
CA TYR A 325 -29.26 0.95 11.04
C TYR A 325 -29.09 -0.41 10.36
N GLU A 326 -29.25 -0.45 9.05
CA GLU A 326 -29.08 -1.66 8.24
C GLU A 326 -27.63 -1.82 7.79
N ASN A 327 -27.18 -3.06 7.58
CA ASN A 327 -25.86 -3.41 7.02
C ASN A 327 -24.67 -2.90 7.85
N ILE A 328 -24.85 -2.95 9.17
CA ILE A 328 -23.90 -2.46 10.17
C ILE A 328 -23.38 -3.69 10.96
N GLU A 329 -22.14 -4.09 10.67
CA GLU A 329 -21.49 -5.28 11.24
C GLU A 329 -21.08 -5.13 12.73
N PRO A 330 -21.06 -6.22 13.51
CA PRO A 330 -20.76 -6.16 14.95
C PRO A 330 -19.27 -5.92 15.30
N TYR A 331 -18.46 -5.43 14.36
CA TYR A 331 -17.04 -5.15 14.57
C TYR A 331 -16.86 -3.73 15.10
N VAL A 332 -16.86 -3.61 16.43
CA VAL A 332 -17.00 -2.34 17.13
C VAL A 332 -15.81 -2.09 18.04
N GLU A 333 -15.13 -0.98 17.84
CA GLU A 333 -14.10 -0.46 18.72
C GLU A 333 -14.69 0.63 19.61
N THR A 334 -14.30 0.66 20.89
CA THR A 334 -14.75 1.70 21.83
C THR A 334 -13.57 2.51 22.36
N TYR A 335 -13.76 3.82 22.45
CA TYR A 335 -12.75 4.78 22.91
C TYR A 335 -13.37 5.76 23.90
N VAL A 336 -12.85 5.80 25.11
CA VAL A 336 -13.29 6.79 26.11
C VAL A 336 -12.40 8.03 26.02
N VAL A 337 -13.02 9.18 25.76
CA VAL A 337 -12.35 10.48 25.69
C VAL A 337 -13.08 11.41 26.66
N GLU A 338 -12.39 11.77 27.75
CA GLU A 338 -12.98 12.45 28.90
C GLU A 338 -14.23 11.73 29.45
N ASN A 339 -15.42 12.32 29.28
CA ASN A 339 -16.72 11.81 29.73
C ASN A 339 -17.55 11.20 28.59
N ALA A 340 -17.02 11.14 27.37
CA ALA A 340 -17.71 10.61 26.20
C ALA A 340 -17.13 9.27 25.76
N THR A 341 -18.01 8.36 25.36
CA THR A 341 -17.65 7.08 24.75
C THR A 341 -17.88 7.15 23.25
N TRP A 342 -16.80 7.00 22.49
CA TRP A 342 -16.82 6.90 21.04
C TRP A 342 -16.87 5.44 20.63
N ILE A 343 -17.74 5.14 19.68
CA ILE A 343 -18.04 3.79 19.22
C ILE A 343 -17.81 3.81 17.72
N TYR A 344 -16.71 3.21 17.29
CA TYR A 344 -16.36 3.11 15.89
C TYR A 344 -16.66 1.71 15.41
N GLN A 345 -17.51 1.60 14.41
CA GLN A 345 -17.77 0.35 13.75
C GLN A 345 -17.07 0.31 12.40
N ARG A 346 -16.20 -0.69 12.24
CA ARG A 346 -15.49 -0.89 10.99
C ARG A 346 -16.37 -1.58 9.96
N SER A 347 -16.25 -1.11 8.72
CA SER A 347 -16.62 -1.91 7.55
C SER A 347 -15.67 -3.11 7.46
N ASN A 348 -16.19 -4.33 7.33
CA ASN A 348 -15.33 -5.51 7.21
C ASN A 348 -14.71 -5.55 5.82
N HIS A 349 -13.40 -5.30 5.74
CA HIS A 349 -12.62 -5.26 4.50
C HIS A 349 -12.25 -6.67 4.00
N ASP A 350 -12.52 -7.76 4.72
CA ASP A 350 -11.96 -9.06 4.31
C ASP A 350 -12.54 -9.54 2.96
N MET A 351 -11.70 -9.38 1.92
CA MET A 351 -11.90 -9.62 0.49
C MET A 351 -12.11 -11.10 0.13
N GLN A 352 -12.83 -11.88 0.94
CA GLN A 352 -13.06 -13.30 0.69
C GLN A 352 -14.40 -13.61 -0.01
N SER A 353 -15.24 -12.59 -0.23
CA SER A 353 -16.47 -12.72 -1.01
C SER A 353 -16.34 -11.97 -2.33
N ASN A 354 -16.30 -12.68 -3.45
CA ASN A 354 -16.45 -12.13 -4.82
C ASN A 354 -17.81 -11.43 -5.07
N LYS A 355 -18.62 -11.24 -4.02
CA LYS A 355 -19.83 -10.42 -3.97
C LYS A 355 -19.74 -9.55 -2.71
N GLY A 356 -19.09 -8.40 -2.83
CA GLY A 356 -18.96 -7.44 -1.73
C GLY A 356 -20.34 -6.97 -1.27
N TYR A 357 -20.74 -7.35 -0.06
CA TYR A 357 -21.79 -6.65 0.66
C TYR A 357 -21.10 -5.50 1.39
N TYR A 358 -21.38 -4.29 0.95
CA TYR A 358 -20.79 -3.06 1.44
C TYR A 358 -21.33 -2.77 2.83
N THR A 359 -20.48 -2.87 3.86
CA THR A 359 -20.86 -2.42 5.20
C THR A 359 -20.31 -1.02 5.43
N ASN A 360 -21.17 -0.12 5.88
CA ASN A 360 -20.77 1.26 6.12
C ASN A 360 -20.02 1.32 7.45
N ALA A 361 -18.93 2.09 7.47
CA ALA A 361 -18.27 2.41 8.73
C ALA A 361 -19.09 3.48 9.46
N ALA A 362 -19.37 3.28 10.74
CA ALA A 362 -20.21 4.16 11.53
C ALA A 362 -19.47 4.66 12.77
N LEU A 363 -19.67 5.93 13.12
CA LEU A 363 -19.08 6.53 14.32
C LEU A 363 -20.17 7.17 15.18
N PHE A 364 -20.25 6.73 16.43
CA PHE A 364 -21.16 7.29 17.42
C PHE A 364 -20.39 7.90 18.58
N LYS A 365 -20.89 9.00 19.12
CA LYS A 365 -20.46 9.56 20.41
C LYS A 365 -21.62 9.43 21.39
N VAL A 366 -21.34 8.87 22.57
CA VAL A 366 -22.28 8.79 23.69
C VAL A 366 -21.80 9.66 24.83
N GLU A 367 -22.65 10.57 25.31
CA GLU A 367 -22.38 11.45 26.45
C GLU A 367 -23.61 11.50 27.36
N GLY A 368 -23.52 10.85 28.52
CA GLY A 368 -24.70 10.62 29.38
C GLY A 368 -25.79 9.85 28.61
N SER A 369 -26.98 10.42 28.51
CA SER A 369 -28.10 9.86 27.75
C SER A 369 -28.14 10.32 26.28
N GLN A 370 -27.20 11.16 25.82
CA GLN A 370 -27.18 11.65 24.44
C GLN A 370 -26.35 10.73 23.55
N VAL A 371 -26.86 10.46 22.35
CA VAL A 371 -26.15 9.74 21.29
C VAL A 371 -26.09 10.62 20.05
N THR A 372 -24.88 10.87 19.56
CA THR A 372 -24.62 11.60 18.32
C THR A 372 -24.11 10.64 17.27
N ASP A 373 -24.72 10.67 16.08
CA ASP A 373 -24.32 9.93 14.90
C ASP A 373 -23.47 10.85 14.01
N TYR A 374 -22.16 10.59 13.97
CA TYR A 374 -21.20 11.45 13.26
C TYR A 374 -21.28 11.32 11.75
N ASN A 375 -21.76 10.18 11.23
CA ASN A 375 -22.02 10.05 9.79
C ASN A 375 -23.07 11.08 9.36
N LYS A 376 -24.15 11.21 10.14
CA LYS A 376 -25.19 12.23 9.88
C LYS A 376 -24.72 13.65 10.15
N GLU A 377 -23.95 13.89 11.22
CA GLU A 377 -23.43 15.23 11.54
C GLU A 377 -22.52 15.76 10.42
N LEU A 378 -21.71 14.88 9.84
CA LEU A 378 -20.79 15.22 8.74
C LEU A 378 -21.43 15.18 7.36
N ASP A 379 -22.68 14.71 7.24
CA ASP A 379 -23.36 14.42 5.95
C ASP A 379 -22.56 13.46 5.06
N GLU A 380 -22.03 12.38 5.66
CA GLU A 380 -21.09 11.46 5.02
C GLU A 380 -21.49 10.00 5.25
N VAL A 381 -21.40 9.19 4.19
CA VAL A 381 -21.80 7.77 4.24
C VAL A 381 -20.82 6.96 5.07
N ASN A 382 -19.51 7.20 4.89
CA ASN A 382 -18.46 6.48 5.57
C ASN A 382 -17.53 7.42 6.33
N VAL A 383 -17.32 7.08 7.59
CA VAL A 383 -16.41 7.78 8.49
C VAL A 383 -15.48 6.76 9.12
N GLU A 384 -14.19 7.10 9.20
CA GLU A 384 -13.15 6.30 9.82
C GLU A 384 -12.62 7.04 11.05
N PHE A 385 -12.58 6.34 12.18
CA PHE A 385 -11.86 6.79 13.35
C PHE A 385 -10.35 6.62 13.13
N VAL A 386 -9.59 7.71 13.23
CA VAL A 386 -8.13 7.70 13.03
C VAL A 386 -7.37 7.59 14.35
N GLY A 387 -7.85 8.26 15.41
CA GLY A 387 -7.20 8.24 16.71
C GLY A 387 -7.61 9.38 17.63
N VAL A 388 -7.03 9.41 18.83
CA VAL A 388 -7.25 10.46 19.83
C VAL A 388 -5.92 11.08 20.22
N GLN A 389 -5.87 12.41 20.25
CA GLN A 389 -4.73 13.16 20.79
C GLN A 389 -5.23 14.43 21.47
N ASP A 390 -4.72 14.74 22.67
CA ASP A 390 -5.06 15.97 23.41
C ASP A 390 -6.58 16.21 23.52
N ASN A 391 -7.33 15.14 23.80
CA ASN A 391 -8.80 15.08 23.87
C ASN A 391 -9.54 15.47 22.57
N LEU A 392 -8.83 15.47 21.44
CA LEU A 392 -9.42 15.61 20.11
C LEU A 392 -9.52 14.23 19.45
N VAL A 393 -10.68 13.95 18.87
CA VAL A 393 -10.92 12.75 18.07
C VAL A 393 -10.71 13.08 16.61
N TYR A 394 -9.75 12.39 15.99
CA TYR A 394 -9.43 12.56 14.58
C TYR A 394 -10.23 11.57 13.75
N ILE A 395 -10.88 12.11 12.73
CA ILE A 395 -11.83 11.39 11.88
C ILE A 395 -11.43 11.63 10.43
N ARG A 396 -11.61 10.63 9.59
CA ARG A 396 -11.52 10.76 8.15
C ARG A 396 -12.87 10.40 7.52
N THR A 397 -13.35 11.20 6.60
CA THR A 397 -14.47 10.82 5.71
C THR A 397 -13.91 10.26 4.42
N TYR A 398 -14.60 9.31 3.81
CA TYR A 398 -14.19 8.77 2.52
C TYR A 398 -15.35 8.35 1.62
N GLY A 399 -15.22 8.63 0.32
CA GLY A 399 -16.13 8.15 -0.72
C GLY A 399 -15.94 6.66 -1.01
N ASP A 400 -17.02 5.99 -1.45
CA ASP A 400 -17.12 4.55 -1.65
C ASP A 400 -15.82 3.84 -2.10
N PHE A 401 -15.35 2.93 -1.26
CA PHE A 401 -14.07 2.20 -1.35
C PHE A 401 -13.98 1.21 -2.53
N ILE A 402 -15.11 0.97 -3.22
CA ILE A 402 -15.41 -0.26 -3.97
C ILE A 402 -14.64 -0.40 -5.28
N LEU A 403 -14.26 0.70 -5.91
CA LEU A 403 -13.68 0.67 -7.25
C LEU A 403 -12.15 0.59 -7.24
N ARG A 404 -11.53 0.56 -6.05
CA ARG A 404 -10.08 0.69 -5.89
C ARG A 404 -9.29 -0.59 -6.15
N ASP A 405 -9.75 -1.73 -5.64
CA ASP A 405 -8.97 -2.98 -5.69
C ASP A 405 -9.34 -3.90 -6.86
N LEU A 406 -10.56 -3.79 -7.40
CA LEU A 406 -11.04 -4.70 -8.45
C LEU A 406 -10.59 -4.33 -9.86
N TYR A 407 -10.23 -3.06 -10.12
CA TYR A 407 -10.06 -2.58 -11.51
C TYR A 407 -8.80 -1.79 -11.81
N ASN A 408 -7.91 -1.51 -10.84
CA ASN A 408 -6.73 -0.66 -11.09
C ASN A 408 -7.09 0.70 -11.73
N ILE A 409 -8.31 1.19 -11.51
CA ILE A 409 -8.77 2.48 -12.04
C ILE A 409 -8.34 3.53 -11.03
N GLU A 410 -7.48 4.46 -11.46
CA GLU A 410 -7.38 5.77 -10.82
C GLU A 410 -8.73 6.46 -10.97
N LEU A 411 -9.64 6.21 -10.03
CA LEU A 411 -10.79 7.07 -9.89
C LEU A 411 -10.30 8.46 -9.51
N ASP A 412 -11.02 9.46 -9.96
CA ASP A 412 -10.86 10.82 -9.48
C ASP A 412 -11.47 10.89 -8.06
N ILE A 413 -10.82 10.26 -7.06
CA ILE A 413 -11.24 10.19 -5.65
C ILE A 413 -11.01 11.55 -4.95
N THR A 414 -11.05 12.64 -5.70
CA THR A 414 -10.58 13.95 -5.27
C THR A 414 -11.72 14.86 -4.79
N SER A 415 -12.99 14.46 -4.90
CA SER A 415 -14.08 15.39 -4.62
C SER A 415 -14.62 15.37 -3.19
N TYR A 416 -14.38 14.34 -2.36
CA TYR A 416 -15.16 14.19 -1.10
C TYR A 416 -14.35 13.93 0.19
N ASP A 417 -13.32 13.07 0.18
CA ASP A 417 -12.65 12.68 1.43
C ASP A 417 -12.02 13.84 2.20
N THR A 418 -12.25 13.92 3.51
CA THR A 418 -11.74 15.00 4.35
C THR A 418 -11.31 14.49 5.73
N TYR A 419 -10.16 14.98 6.23
CA TYR A 419 -9.79 14.83 7.64
C TYR A 419 -10.45 15.91 8.49
N TYR A 420 -10.99 15.49 9.63
CA TYR A 420 -11.57 16.33 10.67
C TYR A 420 -10.90 16.01 12.01
N TYR A 421 -10.97 16.95 12.93
CA TYR A 421 -10.94 16.62 14.35
C TYR A 421 -12.20 17.17 15.02
N SER A 422 -12.74 16.44 15.97
CA SER A 422 -13.82 16.89 16.83
C SER A 422 -13.32 16.97 18.27
N ASN A 423 -13.64 18.06 18.96
CA ASN A 423 -13.40 18.12 20.39
C ASN A 423 -14.50 17.37 21.15
N VAL A 424 -14.28 17.17 22.45
CA VAL A 424 -15.24 16.50 23.33
C VAL A 424 -16.63 17.16 23.36
N TRP A 425 -16.74 18.44 23.02
CA TRP A 425 -18.01 19.18 22.96
C TRP A 425 -18.78 19.00 21.64
N GLY A 426 -18.22 18.25 20.68
CA GLY A 426 -18.80 18.05 19.35
C GLY A 426 -18.52 19.20 18.38
N GLU A 427 -17.58 20.08 18.69
CA GLU A 427 -17.16 21.10 17.73
C GLU A 427 -16.18 20.47 16.74
N THR A 428 -16.70 20.19 15.54
CA THR A 428 -15.94 19.55 14.48
C THR A 428 -15.24 20.56 13.59
N THR A 429 -13.92 20.43 13.44
CA THR A 429 -13.09 21.29 12.58
C THR A 429 -12.52 20.50 11.40
N LYS A 430 -12.72 21.03 10.20
CA LYS A 430 -12.11 20.52 8.97
C LYS A 430 -10.61 20.82 8.95
N VAL A 431 -9.79 19.77 8.81
CA VAL A 431 -8.33 19.88 8.73
C VAL A 431 -7.90 20.15 7.29
N LYS A 432 -8.14 19.19 6.41
CA LYS A 432 -7.77 19.22 4.99
C LYS A 432 -8.48 18.09 4.27
N LYS A 433 -8.55 18.19 2.95
CA LYS A 433 -8.91 17.06 2.11
C LYS A 433 -8.01 15.85 2.41
N ALA A 434 -8.61 14.67 2.53
CA ALA A 434 -7.88 13.46 2.83
C ALA A 434 -7.11 12.98 1.61
N GLU A 435 -6.08 12.18 1.89
CA GLU A 435 -5.26 11.56 0.86
C GLU A 435 -5.55 10.06 0.85
N SER A 436 -5.51 9.45 -0.34
CA SER A 436 -5.68 8.01 -0.48
C SER A 436 -4.49 7.29 0.16
N GLY A 437 -4.75 6.53 1.22
CA GLY A 437 -3.77 5.75 1.97
C GLY A 437 -4.30 5.32 3.34
N GLU A 438 -3.50 4.56 4.07
CA GLU A 438 -3.71 4.24 5.48
C GLU A 438 -3.34 5.46 6.33
N PRO A 439 -4.30 6.07 7.05
CA PRO A 439 -4.01 7.21 7.91
C PRO A 439 -3.34 6.78 9.21
N TYR A 440 -2.50 7.65 9.77
CA TYR A 440 -1.88 7.45 11.07
C TYR A 440 -1.80 8.75 11.85
N LEU A 441 -2.37 8.78 13.05
CA LEU A 441 -2.20 9.87 14.00
C LEU A 441 -1.02 9.55 14.92
N ASP A 442 0.07 10.32 14.82
CA ASP A 442 1.21 10.11 15.70
C ASP A 442 1.00 10.68 17.11
N ARG A 443 1.84 10.27 18.05
CA ARG A 443 1.80 10.70 19.46
C ARG A 443 1.88 12.21 19.71
N ASN A 444 2.25 13.01 18.70
CA ASN A 444 2.35 14.45 18.77
C ASN A 444 1.16 15.14 18.08
N GLY A 445 0.15 14.38 17.64
CA GLY A 445 -1.03 14.89 16.97
C GLY A 445 -0.84 15.22 15.49
N TYR A 446 0.24 14.75 14.87
CA TYR A 446 0.45 14.93 13.44
C TYR A 446 -0.20 13.79 12.66
N LEU A 447 -1.00 14.15 11.66
CA LEU A 447 -1.56 13.21 10.70
C LEU A 447 -0.54 12.87 9.61
N TRP A 448 -0.35 11.56 9.44
CA TRP A 448 0.44 10.94 8.40
C TRP A 448 -0.44 10.03 7.55
N VAL A 449 0.03 9.72 6.35
CA VAL A 449 -0.62 8.78 5.45
C VAL A 449 0.43 7.90 4.78
N VAL A 450 0.14 6.61 4.67
CA VAL A 450 0.86 5.66 3.83
C VAL A 450 -0.01 5.37 2.60
N PRO A 451 0.32 5.93 1.42
CA PRO A 451 -0.53 5.77 0.24
C PRO A 451 -0.73 4.32 -0.20
N PHE A 452 -1.93 4.00 -0.72
CA PHE A 452 -2.27 2.65 -1.18
C PHE A 452 -1.53 2.19 -2.44
N GLY A 453 -0.79 3.10 -3.11
CA GLY A 453 -0.01 2.78 -4.30
C GLY A 453 1.13 1.77 -4.06
N LYS A 454 1.82 1.42 -5.16
CA LYS A 454 2.96 0.49 -5.15
C LYS A 454 4.18 1.01 -4.38
N LEU A 455 4.26 2.32 -4.16
CA LEU A 455 5.43 2.92 -3.53
C LEU A 455 5.37 2.84 -2.01
N SER A 456 6.49 2.47 -1.38
CA SER A 456 6.69 2.55 0.07
C SER A 456 6.91 4.00 0.50
N LYS A 457 5.82 4.73 0.60
CA LYS A 457 5.82 6.17 0.83
C LYS A 457 5.14 6.51 2.15
N ILE A 458 5.74 7.43 2.90
CA ILE A 458 5.12 8.07 4.06
C ILE A 458 4.98 9.56 3.77
N LYS A 459 3.84 10.14 4.09
CA LYS A 459 3.59 11.57 3.90
C LYS A 459 2.91 12.21 5.09
N HIS A 460 3.38 13.38 5.47
CA HIS A 460 2.73 14.26 6.44
C HIS A 460 1.60 15.03 5.76
N VAL A 461 0.38 14.90 6.25
CA VAL A 461 -0.84 15.46 5.63
C VAL A 461 -0.81 16.99 5.53
N THR A 462 -0.39 17.67 6.60
CA THR A 462 -0.36 19.14 6.66
C THR A 462 0.92 19.75 6.10
N LYS A 463 2.10 19.25 6.51
CA LYS A 463 3.40 19.85 6.16
C LYS A 463 3.88 19.49 4.76
N GLY A 464 3.28 18.49 4.11
CA GLY A 464 3.68 18.02 2.78
C GLY A 464 5.04 17.32 2.75
N HIS A 465 5.69 17.15 3.92
CA HIS A 465 6.91 16.37 4.03
C HIS A 465 6.60 14.91 3.70
N GLU A 466 7.33 14.35 2.74
CA GLU A 466 7.15 12.97 2.31
C GLU A 466 8.49 12.30 2.04
N ARG A 467 8.50 10.97 2.19
CA ARG A 467 9.62 10.14 1.77
C ARG A 467 9.14 8.86 1.13
N ILE A 468 9.77 8.52 0.01
CA ILE A 468 9.74 7.17 -0.58
C ILE A 468 10.96 6.42 -0.06
N PHE A 469 10.73 5.21 0.44
CA PHE A 469 11.75 4.27 0.81
C PHE A 469 11.93 3.25 -0.30
N TRP A 470 13.17 3.08 -0.74
CA TRP A 470 13.56 2.13 -1.76
C TRP A 470 14.08 0.85 -1.11
N PHE A 471 14.14 -0.25 -1.87
CA PHE A 471 14.64 -1.53 -1.33
C PHE A 471 16.05 -1.40 -0.73
N TYR A 472 16.92 -0.59 -1.34
CA TYR A 472 18.28 -0.33 -0.84
C TYR A 472 18.34 0.61 0.39
N ASP A 473 17.23 1.21 0.81
CA ASP A 473 17.15 1.91 2.10
C ASP A 473 17.03 0.94 3.29
N VAL A 474 16.74 -0.34 3.03
CA VAL A 474 16.70 -1.38 4.04
C VAL A 474 18.13 -1.74 4.44
N LYS A 475 18.45 -1.59 5.73
CA LYS A 475 19.74 -1.97 6.29
C LYS A 475 19.65 -3.36 6.92
N GLU A 476 20.50 -4.27 6.46
CA GLU A 476 20.69 -5.62 7.05
C GLU A 476 21.26 -5.57 8.48
#